data_AF-A0A7Y3SY82-F1
#
_entry.id   AF-A0A7Y3SY82-F1
#
_cell.length_a   1.000
_cell.length_b   1.000
_cell.length_c   1.000
_cell.angle_alpha   90.00
_cell.angle_beta   90.00
_cell.angle_gamma   90.00
#
_symmetry.space_group_name_H-M   'P 1'
#
loop_
_entity.id
_entity.type
_entity.pdbx_description
1 polymer ?
#
loop_
_entity_poly.entity_id
_entity_poly.type
_entity_poly.pdbx_seq_one_letter_code
_entity_poly.pdbx_strand_id
1 'polypeptide(L)' 'MDELDKEIAHAISCGAKLADVQFSTEWTVMIDPAGHPFCIITIP' A
#
# COMPACT_ATOMS: atom_id res chain seq x y z
N MET A 1 -1.50 11.34 -11.17
CA MET A 1 -1.50 10.41 -10.02
C MET A 1 -2.09 9.13 -10.53
N ASP A 2 -1.30 8.05 -10.53
CA ASP A 2 -1.73 6.72 -10.92
C ASP A 2 -2.92 6.28 -10.02
N GLU A 3 -3.77 5.35 -10.48
CA GLU A 3 -4.78 4.72 -9.63
C GLU A 3 -4.12 4.03 -8.42
N LEU A 4 -2.95 3.41 -8.62
CA LEU A 4 -2.17 2.84 -7.52
C LEU A 4 -1.79 3.89 -6.48
N ASP A 5 -1.32 5.07 -6.91
CA ASP A 5 -0.97 6.17 -6.02
C ASP A 5 -2.19 6.68 -5.22
N LYS A 6 -3.38 6.69 -5.84
CA LYS A 6 -4.63 7.10 -5.16
C LYS A 6 -5.00 6.13 -4.05
N GLU A 7 -4.92 4.83 -4.31
CA GLU A 7 -5.23 3.81 -3.30
C GLU A 7 -4.20 3.80 -2.16
N ILE A 8 -2.92 4.03 -2.48
CA ILE A 8 -1.87 4.22 -1.46
C ILE A 8 -2.18 5.46 -0.61
N ALA A 9 -2.51 6.60 -1.23
CA ALA A 9 -2.85 7.82 -0.51
C ALA A 9 -4.10 7.64 0.37
N HIS A 10 -5.10 6.90 -0.12
CA HIS A 10 -6.28 6.54 0.65
C HIS A 10 -5.92 5.70 1.87
N ALA A 11 -5.15 4.62 1.70
CA ALA A 11 -4.67 3.78 2.80
C ALA A 11 -3.89 4.60 3.85
N ILE A 12 -3.03 5.53 3.42
CA ILE A 12 -2.32 6.45 4.32
C ILE A 12 -3.30 7.34 5.09
N SER A 13 -4.33 7.89 4.44
CA SER A 13 -5.36 8.69 5.12
C SER A 13 -6.15 7.89 6.16
N CYS A 14 -6.25 6.58 5.99
CA CYS A 14 -6.85 5.65 6.96
C CYS A 14 -5.89 5.25 8.09
N GLY A 15 -4.63 5.72 8.07
CA GLY A 15 -3.62 5.46 9.10
C GLY A 15 -2.70 4.29 8.79
N ALA A 16 -2.78 3.70 7.59
CA ALA A 16 -1.77 2.74 7.16
C ALA A 16 -0.44 3.46 6.84
N LYS A 17 0.64 2.69 6.81
CA LYS A 17 1.97 3.17 6.39
C LYS A 17 2.58 2.22 5.36
N LEU A 18 3.51 2.73 4.56
CA LEU A 18 4.34 1.87 3.71
C LEU A 18 5.18 0.91 4.56
N ALA A 19 5.35 -0.32 4.07
CA ALA A 19 6.39 -1.19 4.61
C ALA A 19 7.78 -0.64 4.27
N ASP A 20 8.73 -0.78 5.20
CA ASP A 20 10.09 -0.24 5.08
C ASP A 20 10.86 -0.83 3.89
N VAL A 21 10.50 -2.05 3.48
CA VAL A 21 11.10 -2.76 2.35
C VAL A 21 10.00 -3.25 1.43
N GLN A 22 10.17 -2.96 0.13
CA GLN A 22 9.33 -3.51 -0.94
C GLN A 22 10.13 -4.61 -1.65
N PHE A 23 9.50 -5.77 -1.83
CA PHE A 23 10.14 -6.94 -2.46
C PHE A 23 9.72 -7.15 -3.93
N SER A 24 8.85 -6.29 -4.45
CA SER A 24 8.37 -6.33 -5.82
C SER A 24 8.05 -4.93 -6.30
N THR A 25 8.07 -4.75 -7.62
CA THR A 25 7.59 -3.53 -8.29
C THR A 25 6.16 -3.67 -8.78
N GLU A 26 5.57 -4.87 -8.69
CA GLU A 26 4.21 -5.16 -9.18
C GLU A 26 3.12 -4.92 -8.12
N TRP A 27 3.50 -4.85 -6.83
CA TRP A 27 2.59 -4.54 -5.73
C TRP A 27 3.28 -3.69 -4.68
N THR A 28 2.48 -2.97 -3.90
CA THR A 28 2.94 -2.16 -2.76
C THR A 28 2.46 -2.78 -1.45
N VAL A 29 3.39 -3.11 -0.56
CA VAL A 29 3.09 -3.60 0.78
C VAL A 29 2.86 -2.44 1.73
N MET A 30 1.71 -2.45 2.39
CA MET A 30 1.27 -1.50 3.41
C MET A 30 1.11 -2.21 4.75
N ILE A 31 1.25 -1.48 5.85
CA ILE A 31 1.02 -1.94 7.23
C ILE A 31 -0.15 -1.16 7.80
N ASP A 32 -1.19 -1.86 8.26
CA ASP A 32 -2.35 -1.23 8.91
C ASP A 32 -2.01 -0.64 10.29
N PRO A 33 -2.90 0.15 10.92
CA PRO A 33 -2.67 0.71 12.25
C PRO A 33 -2.47 -0.33 13.36
N ALA A 34 -2.94 -1.57 13.18
CA ALA A 34 -2.75 -2.68 14.11
C ALA A 34 -1.43 -3.44 13.89
N GLY A 35 -0.70 -3.14 12.82
CA GLY A 35 0.59 -3.74 12.47
C GLY A 35 0.50 -4.90 11.47
N HIS A 36 -0.66 -5.18 10.86
CA HIS A 36 -0.80 -6.28 9.90
C HIS A 36 -0.42 -5.84 8.48
N PRO A 37 0.35 -6.67 7.74
CA PRO A 37 0.70 -6.37 6.36
C PRO A 37 -0.43 -6.73 5.38
N PHE A 38 -0.58 -5.90 4.35
CA PHE A 38 -1.43 -6.16 3.18
C PHE A 38 -0.81 -5.56 1.91
N CYS A 39 -1.26 -6.01 0.73
CA CYS A 39 -0.76 -5.51 -0.56
C CYS A 39 -1.83 -4.72 -1.30
N ILE A 40 -1.42 -3.65 -1.98
CA ILE A 40 -2.18 -2.99 -3.04
C ILE A 40 -1.54 -3.40 -4.37
N ILE A 41 -2.37 -3.92 -5.27
CA ILE A 41 -1.96 -4.39 -6.61
C ILE A 41 -3.03 -3.98 -7.62
N THR A 42 -2.61 -3.58 -8.81
CA THR A 42 -3.50 -3.38 -9.94
C THR A 42 -3.76 -4.73 -10.60
N ILE A 43 -5.03 -5.08 -10.76
CA ILE A 43 -5.43 -6.24 -11.56
C ILE A 43 -5.50 -5.83 -13.05
N PRO A 44 -5.11 -6.71 -13.98
CA PRO A 44 -5.29 -6.49 -15.41
C PRO A 44 -6.76 -6.31 -15.81
#